data_AF-Q2UJ49-F1
#
_entry.id   AF-Q2UJ49-F1
#
_cell.length_a   1.000
_cell.length_b   1.000
_cell.length_c   1.000
_cell.angle_alpha   90.00
_cell.angle_beta   90.00
_cell.angle_gamma   90.00
#
_symmetry.space_group_name_H-M   'P 1'
#
loop_
_entity.id
_entity.type
_entity.pdbx_description
1 polymer ?
#
loop_
_entity_poly.entity_id
_entity_poly.type
_entity_poly.pdbx_seq_one_letter_code
_entity_poly.pdbx_strand_id
1 'polypeptide(L)'
;MTYDLHGEWDRRNAIGYTAPDCPFTTGDTSGPCTHTSGYLAYYEIQDLLDKNPQITPAHGKEAAFLHFTYDKDQWISYDDKTTFKQKLDWARSVGLGGSLIWASDQG
;
A
#
# COMPACT_ATOMS: atom_id res chain seq x y z
N MET A 1 -1.15 -2.00 -11.36
CA MET A 1 -0.34 -0.93 -10.73
C MET A 1 -0.19 -1.31 -9.28
N THR A 2 0.98 -1.80 -8.90
CA THR A 2 1.26 -2.30 -7.55
C THR A 2 2.47 -1.55 -6.98
N TYR A 3 2.35 -0.21 -6.87
CA TYR A 3 3.00 0.68 -5.87
C TYR A 3 1.95 1.76 -5.56
N ASP A 4 1.36 1.91 -4.37
CA ASP A 4 1.91 1.98 -3.02
C ASP A 4 2.44 3.44 -2.77
N LEU A 5 1.57 4.28 -2.17
CA LEU A 5 1.89 5.58 -1.59
C LEU A 5 2.20 5.37 -0.10
N HIS A 6 3.42 5.67 0.36
CA HIS A 6 3.80 5.52 1.77
C HIS A 6 4.42 6.79 2.23
N GLY A 7 4.16 7.11 3.48
CA GLY A 7 4.83 8.21 4.10
C GLY A 7 4.68 8.20 5.60
N GLU A 8 5.49 9.03 6.22
CA GLU A 8 5.31 9.43 7.60
C GLU A 8 4.22 10.51 7.65
N TRP A 9 3.13 10.27 8.38
CA TRP A 9 2.08 11.28 8.55
C TRP A 9 2.62 12.54 9.24
N ASP A 10 2.18 13.73 8.81
CA ASP A 10 2.51 14.98 9.52
C ASP A 10 1.84 14.98 10.90
N ARG A 11 2.65 14.66 11.93
CA ARG A 11 2.22 14.60 13.33
C ARG A 11 1.72 15.94 13.89
N ARG A 12 1.82 17.05 13.14
CA ARG A 12 1.32 18.38 13.53
C ARG A 12 -0.12 18.63 13.08
N ASN A 13 -0.75 17.73 12.32
CA ASN A 13 -2.09 17.92 11.81
C ASN A 13 -3.18 17.35 12.76
N ALA A 14 -4.26 18.11 12.95
CA ALA A 14 -5.33 17.85 13.92
C ALA A 14 -6.43 16.86 13.44
N ILE A 15 -6.34 16.36 12.21
CA ILE A 15 -7.40 15.55 11.55
C ILE A 15 -7.28 14.03 11.77
N GLY A 16 -6.36 13.57 12.63
CA GLY A 16 -6.09 12.14 12.84
C GLY A 16 -5.09 11.57 11.80
N TYR A 17 -4.49 10.42 12.11
CA TYR A 17 -3.29 9.90 11.43
C TYR A 17 -3.54 8.63 10.59
N THR A 18 -4.75 8.41 10.08
CA THR A 18 -5.09 7.09 9.49
C THR A 18 -5.92 7.16 8.21
N ALA A 19 -6.32 8.36 7.76
CA ALA A 19 -7.13 8.52 6.56
C ALA A 19 -6.24 8.76 5.33
N PRO A 20 -6.59 8.21 4.15
CA PRO A 20 -5.84 8.38 2.90
C PRO A 20 -5.57 9.85 2.48
N ASP A 21 -6.37 10.80 2.96
CA ASP A 21 -6.28 12.23 2.62
C ASP A 21 -5.43 13.05 3.60
N CYS A 22 -4.72 12.42 4.54
CA CYS A 22 -3.85 13.13 5.47
C CYS A 22 -2.56 13.60 4.77
N PRO A 23 -1.93 14.70 5.21
CA PRO A 23 -0.63 15.11 4.70
C PRO A 23 0.48 14.23 5.27
N PHE A 24 1.48 13.91 4.44
CA PHE A 24 2.70 13.21 4.83
C PHE A 24 3.93 14.11 4.64
N THR A 25 4.98 13.88 5.42
CA THR A 25 6.20 14.70 5.39
C THR A 25 7.32 14.09 4.57
N THR A 26 7.46 12.78 4.60
CA THR A 26 8.55 12.02 3.98
C THR A 26 8.06 10.64 3.56
N GLY A 27 8.85 9.92 2.78
CA GLY A 27 8.64 8.48 2.57
C GLY A 27 8.77 7.69 3.87
N ASP A 28 8.28 6.46 3.84
CA ASP A 28 8.40 5.51 4.95
C ASP A 28 9.85 5.02 5.14
N THR A 29 10.08 4.35 6.26
CA THR A 29 11.35 3.74 6.59
C THR A 29 11.71 2.67 5.55
N SER A 30 12.91 2.77 5.01
CA SER A 30 13.42 1.85 3.99
C SER A 30 13.27 0.38 4.39
N GLY A 31 12.76 -0.42 3.46
CA GLY A 31 12.67 -1.87 3.59
C GLY A 31 14.03 -2.55 3.76
N PRO A 32 14.07 -3.71 4.43
CA PRO A 32 15.30 -4.46 4.68
C PRO A 32 15.92 -5.10 3.42
N CYS A 33 15.16 -5.24 2.34
CA CYS A 33 15.61 -5.84 1.09
C CYS A 33 15.68 -4.81 -0.05
N THR A 34 14.68 -3.93 -0.16
CA THR A 34 14.60 -2.92 -1.22
C THR A 34 15.51 -1.72 -0.99
N HIS A 35 15.92 -1.48 0.27
CA HIS A 35 16.84 -0.41 0.67
C HIS A 35 16.47 0.99 0.16
N THR A 36 15.17 1.23 -0.07
CA THR A 36 14.65 2.47 -0.63
C THR A 36 13.53 2.98 0.27
N SER A 37 13.59 4.26 0.65
CA SER A 37 12.51 4.94 1.39
C SER A 37 11.38 5.33 0.45
N GLY A 38 10.13 5.24 0.90
CA GLY A 38 8.93 5.50 0.10
C GLY A 38 8.44 4.30 -0.71
N TYR A 39 9.00 3.11 -0.46
CA TYR A 39 8.72 1.91 -1.25
C TYR A 39 9.04 0.64 -0.46
N LEU A 40 8.07 -0.27 -0.37
CA LEU A 40 8.24 -1.65 0.09
C LEU A 40 7.78 -2.63 -0.99
N ALA A 41 8.51 -3.73 -1.17
CA ALA A 41 8.06 -4.82 -2.04
C ALA A 41 6.95 -5.63 -1.36
N TYR A 42 6.11 -6.33 -2.15
CA TYR A 42 4.98 -7.09 -1.61
C TYR A 42 5.41 -8.10 -0.54
N TYR A 43 6.54 -8.79 -0.73
CA TYR A 43 7.08 -9.72 0.24
C TYR A 43 7.52 -9.05 1.56
N GLU A 44 7.99 -7.79 1.54
CA GLU A 44 8.31 -7.03 2.75
C GLU A 44 7.04 -6.66 3.51
N ILE A 45 5.96 -6.36 2.79
CA ILE A 45 4.63 -6.10 3.38
C ILE A 45 4.06 -7.36 4.04
N GLN A 46 4.19 -8.52 3.37
CA GLN A 46 3.75 -9.79 3.96
C GLN A 46 4.54 -10.12 5.24
N ASP A 47 5.86 -9.99 5.22
CA ASP A 47 6.72 -10.19 6.40
C ASP A 47 6.36 -9.22 7.54
N LEU A 48 6.04 -7.96 7.22
CA LEU A 48 5.55 -6.98 8.19
C LEU A 48 4.24 -7.43 8.84
N LEU A 49 3.25 -7.84 8.04
CA LEU A 49 1.96 -8.31 8.53
C LEU A 49 2.09 -9.60 9.36
N ASP A 50 2.94 -10.52 8.94
CA ASP A 50 3.22 -11.77 9.66
C ASP A 50 3.84 -11.50 11.05
N LYS A 51 4.71 -10.49 11.15
CA LYS A 51 5.31 -10.04 12.42
C LYS A 51 4.35 -9.21 13.28
N ASN A 52 3.27 -8.69 12.69
CA ASN A 52 2.34 -7.77 13.34
C ASN A 52 0.87 -8.24 13.18
N PRO A 53 0.47 -9.37 13.79
CA PRO A 53 -0.85 -9.97 13.60
C PRO A 53 -2.02 -9.11 14.09
N GLN A 54 -1.75 -8.05 14.85
CA GLN A 54 -2.74 -7.06 15.27
C GLN A 54 -3.15 -6.09 14.15
N ILE A 55 -2.34 -5.97 13.10
CA ILE A 55 -2.63 -5.08 11.97
C ILE A 55 -3.67 -5.74 11.08
N THR A 56 -4.80 -5.07 10.89
CA THR A 56 -5.82 -5.45 9.91
C THR A 56 -5.88 -4.41 8.81
N PRO A 57 -5.44 -4.72 7.58
CA PRO A 57 -5.54 -3.82 6.45
C PRO A 57 -6.97 -3.39 6.15
N ALA A 58 -7.19 -2.09 5.99
CA ALA A 58 -8.47 -1.51 5.60
C ALA A 58 -8.62 -1.51 4.08
N HIS A 59 -9.83 -1.84 3.60
CA HIS A 59 -10.11 -1.94 2.16
C HIS A 59 -10.82 -0.68 1.64
N GLY A 60 -10.13 0.08 0.79
CA GLY A 60 -10.71 1.17 0.01
C GLY A 60 -11.52 0.60 -1.16
N LYS A 61 -12.79 0.24 -0.90
CA LYS A 61 -13.64 -0.50 -1.86
C LYS A 61 -13.85 0.19 -3.21
N GLU A 62 -13.93 1.52 -3.21
CA GLU A 62 -14.19 2.30 -4.44
C GLU A 62 -12.97 2.32 -5.36
N ALA A 63 -11.79 2.58 -4.80
CA ALA A 63 -10.52 2.61 -5.54
C ALA A 63 -9.79 1.26 -5.61
N ALA A 64 -10.35 0.22 -4.97
CA ALA A 64 -9.84 -1.14 -4.93
C ALA A 64 -8.37 -1.24 -4.46
N PHE A 65 -8.07 -0.78 -3.23
CA PHE A 65 -6.74 -0.90 -2.61
C PHE A 65 -6.84 -1.25 -1.13
N LEU A 66 -5.77 -1.80 -0.55
CA LEU A 66 -5.64 -2.02 0.89
C LEU A 66 -4.71 -0.97 1.49
N HIS A 67 -4.93 -0.62 2.76
CA HIS A 67 -3.99 0.24 3.48
C HIS A 67 -3.96 -0.02 4.98
N PHE A 68 -2.85 0.33 5.63
CA PHE A 68 -2.74 0.29 7.08
C PHE A 68 -1.64 1.21 7.59
N THR A 69 -1.69 1.52 8.88
CA THR A 69 -0.62 2.20 9.60
C THR A 69 0.18 1.21 10.44
N TYR A 70 1.49 1.41 10.52
CA TYR A 70 2.41 0.66 11.38
C TYR A 70 3.42 1.62 12.01
N ASP A 71 4.18 1.15 13.00
CA ASP A 71 5.24 1.91 13.67
C ASP A 71 4.86 3.35 14.09
N LYS A 72 3.59 3.52 14.47
CA LYS A 72 2.92 4.75 14.94
C LYS A 72 2.60 5.79 13.87
N ASP A 73 3.46 5.98 12.88
CA ASP A 73 3.32 7.07 11.90
C ASP A 73 3.62 6.66 10.46
N GLN A 74 4.01 5.41 10.24
CA GLN A 74 4.23 4.87 8.92
C GLN A 74 2.90 4.38 8.36
N TRP A 75 2.69 4.55 7.06
CA TRP A 75 1.48 4.11 6.39
C TRP A 75 1.78 3.49 5.04
N ILE A 76 1.01 2.47 4.68
CA ILE A 76 1.16 1.72 3.43
C ILE A 76 -0.16 1.49 2.70
N SER A 77 -0.13 1.38 1.37
CA SER A 77 -1.30 1.37 0.48
C SER A 77 -1.18 0.39 -0.72
N TYR A 78 -1.29 -0.90 -0.47
CA TYR A 78 -0.85 -1.93 -1.40
C TYR A 78 -2.02 -2.67 -2.06
N ASP A 79 -1.73 -3.58 -3.00
CA ASP A 79 -2.70 -4.56 -3.49
C ASP A 79 -2.37 -5.97 -2.99
N ASP A 80 -3.42 -6.73 -2.74
CA ASP A 80 -3.42 -8.16 -2.53
C ASP A 80 -4.15 -8.88 -3.69
N LYS A 81 -4.31 -10.20 -3.57
CA LYS A 81 -5.07 -11.01 -4.53
C LYS A 81 -6.50 -10.49 -4.76
N THR A 82 -7.14 -9.93 -3.74
CA THR A 82 -8.52 -9.43 -3.79
C THR A 82 -8.63 -8.17 -4.64
N THR A 83 -7.85 -7.15 -4.29
CA THR A 83 -7.82 -5.84 -4.96
C THR A 83 -7.23 -5.94 -6.37
N PHE A 84 -6.23 -6.79 -6.57
CA PHE A 84 -5.71 -7.10 -7.90
C PHE A 84 -6.78 -7.69 -8.81
N LYS A 85 -7.60 -8.63 -8.30
CA LYS A 85 -8.73 -9.18 -9.05
C LYS A 85 -9.77 -8.10 -9.38
N GLN A 86 -10.09 -7.20 -8.44
CA GLN A 86 -11.01 -6.10 -8.68
C GLN A 86 -10.54 -5.19 -9.83
N LYS A 87 -9.25 -4.83 -9.84
CA LYS A 87 -8.65 -4.02 -10.91
C LYS A 87 -8.67 -4.74 -12.26
N LEU A 88 -8.40 -6.05 -12.28
CA LEU A 88 -8.49 -6.84 -13.51
C LEU A 88 -9.92 -6.94 -14.04
N ASP A 89 -10.91 -7.15 -13.17
CA ASP A 89 -12.31 -7.24 -13.57
C ASP A 89 -12.83 -5.89 -14.09
N TRP A 90 -12.40 -4.78 -13.50
CA TRP A 90 -12.66 -3.43 -14.03
C TRP A 90 -11.97 -3.19 -15.38
N ALA A 91 -10.70 -3.56 -15.53
CA ALA A 91 -9.98 -3.40 -16.79
C ALA A 91 -10.69 -4.16 -17.94
N ARG A 92 -11.21 -5.36 -17.66
CA ARG A 92 -12.02 -6.14 -18.60
C ARG A 92 -13.34 -5.45 -18.94
N SER A 93 -14.03 -4.86 -17.95
CA SER A 93 -15.34 -4.25 -18.16
C SER A 93 -15.28 -3.01 -19.06
N VAL A 94 -14.18 -2.27 -19.04
CA VAL A 94 -13.97 -1.09 -19.90
C VAL A 94 -13.23 -1.42 -21.21
N GLY A 95 -12.95 -2.71 -21.47
CA GLY A 95 -12.38 -3.17 -22.73
C GLY A 95 -10.87 -2.94 -22.90
N LEU A 96 -10.09 -2.88 -21.81
CA LEU A 96 -8.63 -2.81 -21.92
C LEU A 96 -8.07 -4.13 -22.49
N GLY A 97 -7.13 -4.02 -23.43
CA GLY A 97 -6.52 -5.17 -24.12
C GLY A 97 -5.55 -6.00 -23.28
N GLY A 98 -5.24 -5.56 -22.07
CA GLY A 98 -4.31 -6.24 -21.17
C GLY A 98 -3.99 -5.44 -19.91
N SER A 99 -3.09 -5.98 -19.11
CA SER A 99 -2.59 -5.38 -17.87
C SER A 99 -1.06 -5.47 -17.82
N LEU A 100 -0.43 -4.51 -17.18
CA LEU A 100 1.01 -4.49 -16.97
C LEU A 100 1.31 -4.59 -15.47
N ILE A 101 2.29 -5.41 -15.13
CA ILE A 101 2.85 -5.52 -13.78
C ILE A 101 4.27 -4.97 -13.85
N TRP A 102 4.54 -3.99 -13.00
CA TRP A 102 5.89 -3.64 -12.57
C TRP A 102 5.94 -4.11 -11.12
N ALA A 103 6.92 -4.88 -10.67
CA ALA A 103 7.89 -5.64 -11.44
C ALA A 103 7.87 -7.09 -10.93
N SER A 104 8.29 -8.02 -11.77
CA SER A 104 8.11 -9.45 -11.49
C SER A 104 8.91 -9.94 -10.29
N ASP A 105 9.97 -9.22 -9.89
CA ASP A 105 10.85 -9.52 -8.77
C ASP A 105 10.29 -9.07 -7.42
N GLN A 106 9.16 -8.37 -7.42
CA GLN A 106 8.62 -7.68 -6.24
C GLN A 106 7.36 -8.33 -5.68
N GLY A 107 6.91 -9.43 -6.28
CA GLY A 107 5.76 -10.23 -5.85
C GLY A 107 6.05 -11.24 -4.76
#